data_AF-A0A4Y7PKU2-F1
#
_entry.id   AF-A0A4Y7PKU2-F1
#
_cell.length_a   1.000
_cell.length_b   1.000
_cell.length_c   1.000
_cell.angle_alpha   90.00
_cell.angle_beta   90.00
_cell.angle_gamma   90.00
#
_symmetry.space_group_name_H-M   'P 1'
#
loop_
_entity.id
_entity.type
_entity.pdbx_description
1 polymer ?
#
loop_
_entity_poly.entity_id
_entity_poly.type
_entity_poly.pdbx_seq_one_letter_code
_entity_poly.pdbx_strand_id
1 'polypeptide(L)'
;MARPRRHKTEKEQINAARKRRREWYHRNRRKESAKALERYYHNKTISHQPQTQPRRARSSSPHVDAPAHASATAFANSPLISLRIVRLNTQERLTSAQKAMHTWRNGETNVRHKISNMQHVIELWTSGSLRAWGNALYLNVQHDTDAALAESKLEPHVTFGQRLQDCFEEVSRRSFQDDPSGSSGIWGAAQLVSREIARAVDIVEEFCLILRDGGITSLQNSFAEQSLNFQII
;
A
#
# COMPACT_ATOMS: atom_id res chain seq x y z
N MET A 1 31.99 -17.12 -28.69
CA MET A 1 32.17 -15.68 -28.41
C MET A 1 31.06 -15.22 -27.46
N ALA A 2 31.40 -14.73 -26.27
CA ALA A 2 30.42 -14.29 -25.28
C ALA A 2 29.91 -12.87 -25.59
N ARG A 3 28.59 -12.67 -25.59
CA ARG A 3 27.99 -11.33 -25.80
C ARG A 3 28.43 -10.37 -24.69
N PRO A 4 28.80 -9.11 -25.01
CA PRO A 4 29.17 -8.12 -24.00
C PRO A 4 28.01 -7.87 -23.03
N ARG A 5 28.27 -7.95 -21.73
CA ARG A 5 27.29 -7.57 -20.70
C ARG A 5 27.05 -6.05 -20.77
N ARG A 6 25.79 -5.66 -20.99
CA ARG A 6 25.36 -4.26 -21.15
C ARG A 6 25.51 -3.42 -19.88
N HIS A 7 25.59 -4.05 -18.72
CA HIS A 7 25.80 -3.41 -17.42
C HIS A 7 26.88 -4.17 -16.67
N LYS A 8 27.78 -3.44 -16.00
CA LYS A 8 28.94 -4.01 -15.31
C LYS A 8 28.58 -4.50 -13.91
N THR A 9 27.53 -3.92 -13.31
CA THR A 9 27.05 -4.27 -11.96
C THR A 9 25.54 -4.47 -11.92
N GLU A 10 25.06 -5.25 -10.96
CA GLU A 10 23.64 -5.52 -10.77
C GLU A 10 22.87 -4.28 -10.28
N LYS A 11 23.51 -3.46 -9.43
CA LYS A 11 23.02 -2.13 -9.04
C LYS A 11 22.77 -1.23 -10.26
N GLU A 12 23.64 -1.29 -11.27
CA GLU A 12 23.48 -0.56 -12.52
C GLU A 12 22.32 -1.12 -13.37
N GLN A 13 22.07 -2.44 -13.32
CA GLN A 13 20.90 -3.05 -13.96
C GLN A 13 19.59 -2.60 -13.30
N ILE A 14 19.51 -2.61 -11.97
CA ILE A 14 18.33 -2.19 -11.22
C ILE A 14 18.04 -0.71 -11.45
N ASN A 15 19.06 0.14 -11.38
CA ASN A 15 18.90 1.57 -11.67
C ASN A 15 18.50 1.82 -13.14
N ALA A 16 19.05 1.06 -14.09
CA ALA A 16 18.64 1.14 -15.48
C ALA A 16 17.22 0.60 -15.70
N ALA A 17 16.75 -0.38 -14.93
CA ALA A 17 15.38 -0.87 -14.97
C ALA A 17 14.40 0.19 -14.40
N ARG A 18 14.73 0.79 -13.24
CA ARG A 18 13.98 1.89 -12.63
C ARG A 18 13.91 3.11 -13.56
N LYS A 19 15.02 3.48 -14.21
CA LYS A 19 15.07 4.56 -15.20
C LYS A 19 14.21 4.24 -16.43
N ARG A 20 14.33 3.03 -16.99
CA ARG A 20 13.50 2.59 -18.12
C ARG A 20 12.01 2.58 -17.79
N ARG A 21 11.64 2.19 -16.56
CA ARG A 21 10.25 2.22 -16.10
C ARG A 21 9.72 3.66 -16.03
N ARG A 22 10.47 4.58 -15.43
CA ARG A 22 10.14 6.02 -15.40
C ARG A 22 10.00 6.61 -16.80
N GLU A 23 10.95 6.34 -17.69
CA GLU A 23 10.89 6.79 -19.09
C GLU A 23 9.71 6.20 -19.86
N TRP A 24 9.39 4.93 -19.63
CA TRP A 24 8.20 4.29 -20.21
C TRP A 24 6.93 4.98 -19.74
N TYR A 25 6.80 5.27 -18.44
CA TYR A 25 5.66 6.01 -17.89
C TYR A 25 5.56 7.42 -18.49
N HIS A 26 6.65 8.18 -18.57
CA HIS A 26 6.62 9.50 -19.20
C HIS A 26 6.22 9.46 -20.67
N ARG A 27 6.74 8.50 -21.44
CA ARG A 27 6.37 8.31 -22.86
C ARG A 27 4.92 7.86 -23.04
N ASN A 28 4.39 7.09 -22.10
CA ASN A 28 3.02 6.57 -22.17
C ASN A 28 2.03 7.36 -21.32
N ARG A 29 2.44 8.51 -20.75
CA ARG A 29 1.63 9.31 -19.81
C ARG A 29 0.22 9.57 -20.32
N ARG A 30 0.09 9.95 -21.60
CA ARG A 30 -1.21 10.22 -22.24
C ARG A 30 -2.06 8.96 -22.45
N LYS A 31 -1.44 7.80 -22.72
CA LYS A 31 -2.15 6.53 -22.89
C LYS A 31 -2.58 5.95 -21.56
N GLU A 32 -1.73 6.06 -20.55
CA GLU A 32 -2.09 5.65 -19.18
C GLU A 32 -3.15 6.57 -18.59
N SER A 33 -3.08 7.89 -18.83
CA SER A 33 -4.16 8.82 -18.45
C SER A 33 -5.46 8.54 -19.20
N ALA A 34 -5.40 8.19 -20.50
CA ALA A 34 -6.59 7.83 -21.27
C ALA A 34 -7.21 6.51 -20.78
N LYS A 35 -6.41 5.49 -20.46
CA LYS A 35 -6.91 4.25 -19.83
C LYS A 35 -7.54 4.51 -18.47
N ALA A 36 -6.96 5.41 -17.67
CA ALA A 36 -7.55 5.83 -16.40
C ALA A 36 -8.91 6.51 -16.63
N LEU A 37 -9.02 7.36 -17.66
CA LEU A 37 -10.26 8.01 -18.07
C LEU A 37 -11.32 7.02 -18.59
N GLU A 38 -10.92 6.04 -19.40
CA GLU A 38 -11.81 4.97 -19.88
C GLU A 38 -12.35 4.13 -18.72
N ARG A 39 -11.49 3.80 -17.74
CA ARG A 39 -11.92 3.12 -16.50
C ARG A 39 -12.88 3.99 -15.68
N TYR A 40 -12.62 5.30 -15.59
CA TYR A 40 -13.51 6.26 -14.93
C TYR A 40 -14.93 6.22 -15.52
N TYR A 41 -15.05 6.28 -16.85
CA TYR A 41 -16.36 6.22 -17.50
C TYR A 41 -17.01 4.84 -17.40
N HIS A 42 -16.24 3.76 -17.56
CA HIS A 42 -16.75 2.39 -17.45
C HIS A 42 -17.38 2.11 -16.08
N ASN A 43 -16.71 2.53 -15.00
CA ASN A 43 -17.23 2.36 -13.63
C ASN A 43 -18.46 3.24 -13.36
N LYS A 44 -18.52 4.43 -13.97
CA LYS A 44 -19.69 5.32 -13.88
C LYS A 44 -20.90 4.74 -14.61
N THR A 45 -20.69 4.08 -15.77
CA THR A 45 -21.76 3.41 -16.51
C THR A 45 -22.34 2.22 -15.73
N ILE A 46 -21.51 1.46 -15.01
CA ILE A 46 -21.96 0.34 -14.16
C ILE A 46 -22.78 0.84 -12.96
N SER A 47 -22.40 1.98 -12.38
CA SER A 47 -23.10 2.55 -11.21
C SER A 47 -24.45 3.22 -11.53
N HIS A 48 -24.76 3.46 -12.81
CA HIS A 48 -26.00 4.11 -13.25
C HIS A 48 -27.06 3.14 -13.80
N GLN A 49 -26.85 1.82 -13.74
CA GLN A 49 -27.91 0.87 -14.03
C GLN A 49 -28.82 0.75 -12.79
N PRO A 50 -30.06 1.27 -12.79
CA PRO A 50 -30.96 1.08 -11.67
C PRO A 50 -31.35 -0.39 -11.66
N GLN A 51 -30.96 -1.13 -10.61
CA GLN A 51 -31.54 -2.43 -10.35
C GLN A 51 -33.04 -2.24 -10.05
N THR A 52 -33.89 -2.38 -11.08
CA THR A 52 -35.31 -2.65 -10.90
C THR A 52 -35.46 -4.00 -10.20
N GLN A 53 -35.62 -3.97 -8.87
CA GLN A 53 -36.04 -5.14 -8.12
C GLN A 53 -37.50 -5.49 -8.47
N PRO A 54 -37.82 -6.77 -8.74
CA PRO A 54 -39.20 -7.21 -8.89
C PRO A 54 -39.87 -7.33 -7.51
N ARG A 55 -40.99 -6.62 -7.35
CA ARG A 55 -41.96 -6.72 -6.25
C ARG A 55 -42.38 -8.18 -6.03
N ARG A 56 -42.18 -8.72 -4.82
CA ARG A 56 -42.89 -9.92 -4.33
C ARG A 56 -43.92 -9.56 -3.28
N ALA A 57 -45.00 -10.33 -3.29
CA ALA A 57 -46.34 -9.98 -2.84
C ALA A 57 -46.53 -9.85 -1.31
N ARG A 58 -47.55 -9.05 -0.98
CA ARG A 58 -48.17 -8.85 0.33
C ARG A 58 -48.67 -10.15 0.96
N SER A 59 -48.52 -10.25 2.28
CA SER A 59 -49.45 -10.94 3.18
C SER A 59 -49.66 -10.08 4.43
N SER A 60 -50.90 -9.98 4.89
CA SER A 60 -51.41 -8.96 5.82
C SER A 60 -51.90 -9.53 7.17
N SER A 61 -51.47 -8.86 8.27
CA SER A 61 -52.12 -8.64 9.60
C SER A 61 -52.49 -9.84 10.53
N PRO A 62 -52.77 -9.68 11.86
CA PRO A 62 -53.19 -8.45 12.60
C PRO A 62 -52.62 -8.17 14.03
N HIS A 63 -52.56 -6.86 14.35
CA HIS A 63 -52.96 -6.07 15.55
C HIS A 63 -53.08 -6.69 16.97
N VAL A 64 -52.43 -6.09 17.99
CA VAL A 64 -52.92 -5.84 19.38
C VAL A 64 -52.21 -4.61 20.00
N ASP A 65 -52.91 -3.87 20.87
CA ASP A 65 -52.77 -2.50 21.38
C ASP A 65 -51.66 -2.14 22.43
N ALA A 66 -51.52 -0.82 22.65
CA ALA A 66 -50.60 0.04 23.46
C ALA A 66 -50.66 -0.16 25.03
N PRO A 67 -50.03 0.66 25.95
CA PRO A 67 -49.30 1.95 25.84
C PRO A 67 -48.06 2.24 26.77
N ALA A 68 -47.40 3.39 26.50
CA ALA A 68 -46.69 4.37 27.35
C ALA A 68 -45.69 3.97 28.49
N HIS A 69 -44.40 4.35 28.33
CA HIS A 69 -43.65 5.35 29.13
C HIS A 69 -42.11 5.22 29.02
N ALA A 70 -41.42 6.35 29.24
CA ALA A 70 -39.99 6.53 29.60
C ALA A 70 -38.95 6.77 28.48
N SER A 71 -38.84 8.05 28.13
CA SER A 71 -37.61 8.85 28.05
C SER A 71 -36.25 8.14 28.13
N ALA A 72 -35.43 8.28 27.09
CA ALA A 72 -34.06 8.78 27.19
C ALA A 72 -33.49 9.07 25.80
N THR A 73 -33.30 10.36 25.53
CA THR A 73 -32.46 10.93 24.48
C THR A 73 -31.09 10.26 24.42
N ALA A 74 -30.80 9.54 23.32
CA ALA A 74 -29.44 9.21 22.91
C ALA A 74 -29.16 9.86 21.55
N PHE A 75 -28.89 11.17 21.60
CA PHE A 75 -28.11 11.84 20.57
C PHE A 75 -26.68 11.27 20.62
N ALA A 76 -26.44 10.15 19.93
CA ALA A 76 -25.11 9.57 19.83
C ALA A 76 -24.77 9.06 18.42
N ASN A 77 -25.48 9.56 17.39
CA ASN A 77 -25.12 9.32 15.99
C ASN A 77 -24.52 10.59 15.38
N SER A 78 -23.39 11.03 15.92
CA SER A 78 -22.53 12.01 15.25
C SER A 78 -21.31 11.27 14.66
N PRO A 79 -21.16 11.21 13.33
CA PRO A 79 -20.02 10.53 12.68
C PRO A 79 -18.67 11.20 12.96
N LEU A 80 -18.67 12.36 13.60
CA LEU A 80 -17.48 13.17 13.84
C LEU A 80 -16.55 12.61 14.93
N ILE A 81 -17.04 11.70 15.78
CA ILE A 81 -16.22 11.07 16.83
C ILE A 81 -15.37 9.90 16.27
N SER A 82 -15.74 9.33 15.12
CA SER A 82 -14.99 8.22 14.50
C SER A 82 -13.75 8.67 13.70
N LEU A 83 -13.61 9.97 13.44
CA LEU A 83 -12.45 10.53 12.71
C LEU A 83 -11.22 10.81 13.60
N ARG A 84 -11.33 10.69 14.92
CA ARG A 84 -10.21 10.86 15.88
C ARG A 84 -9.63 9.54 16.41
N ILE A 85 -10.20 8.40 16.04
CA ILE A 85 -9.84 7.04 16.47
C ILE A 85 -9.51 6.28 15.17
N VAL A 86 -8.35 6.39 14.54
CA VAL A 86 -7.02 6.05 15.00
C VAL A 86 -6.08 6.85 14.09
N ARG A 87 -5.39 7.86 14.62
CA ARG A 87 -4.14 8.34 14.01
C ARG A 87 -3.16 7.18 14.15
N LEU A 88 -3.18 6.24 13.21
CA LEU A 88 -2.20 5.17 13.15
C LEU A 88 -0.87 5.89 12.98
N ASN A 89 -0.07 5.92 14.05
CA ASN A 89 1.16 6.70 14.06
C ASN A 89 2.19 5.98 13.17
N THR A 90 2.13 6.27 11.86
CA THR A 90 3.00 5.67 10.85
C THR A 90 4.47 5.91 11.17
N GLN A 91 4.78 6.99 11.90
CA GLN A 91 6.12 7.30 12.37
C GLN A 91 6.59 6.40 13.52
N GLU A 92 5.73 6.09 14.50
CA GLU A 92 6.05 5.13 15.56
C GLU A 92 6.29 3.73 14.99
N ARG A 93 5.50 3.34 13.98
CA ARG A 93 5.66 2.07 13.26
C ARG A 93 6.97 2.02 12.50
N LEU A 94 7.28 3.09 11.76
CA LEU A 94 8.56 3.23 11.08
C LEU A 94 9.72 3.13 12.09
N THR A 95 9.61 3.82 13.23
CA THR A 95 10.63 3.78 14.29
C THR A 95 10.80 2.37 14.87
N SER A 96 9.70 1.66 15.10
CA SER A 96 9.70 0.28 15.60
C SER A 96 10.33 -0.68 14.59
N ALA A 97 9.97 -0.55 13.31
CA ALA A 97 10.53 -1.33 12.22
C ALA A 97 12.02 -1.04 12.01
N GLN A 98 12.45 0.22 12.14
CA GLN A 98 13.87 0.61 12.11
C GLN A 98 14.64 -0.06 13.24
N LYS A 99 14.12 -0.05 14.48
CA LYS A 99 14.74 -0.73 15.63
C LYS A 99 14.87 -2.24 15.38
N ALA A 100 13.82 -2.90 14.90
CA ALA A 100 13.86 -4.32 14.54
C ALA A 100 14.84 -4.61 13.40
N MET A 101 14.98 -3.69 12.44
CA MET A 101 15.94 -3.83 11.35
C MET A 101 17.40 -3.72 11.82
N HIS A 102 17.66 -2.96 12.89
CA HIS A 102 18.98 -2.91 13.51
C HIS A 102 19.36 -4.21 14.21
N THR A 103 18.42 -4.89 14.86
CA THR A 103 18.68 -6.21 15.48
C THR A 103 18.81 -7.32 14.43
N TRP A 104 18.06 -7.24 13.33
CA TRP A 104 18.15 -8.20 12.22
C TRP A 104 19.56 -8.34 11.65
N ARG A 105 20.29 -7.23 11.50
CA ARG A 105 21.63 -7.21 10.86
C ARG A 105 22.69 -7.96 11.68
N ASN A 106 22.46 -8.08 12.98
CA ASN A 106 23.37 -8.74 13.93
C ASN A 106 22.99 -10.21 14.17
N GLY A 107 21.96 -10.72 13.48
CA GLY A 107 21.39 -12.04 13.69
C GLY A 107 21.96 -13.15 12.81
N GLU A 108 21.87 -14.37 13.37
CA GLU A 108 22.03 -15.73 12.85
C GLU A 108 22.20 -15.94 11.33
N THR A 109 23.02 -16.92 10.95
CA THR A 109 23.33 -17.27 9.54
C THR A 109 22.20 -18.03 8.81
N ASN A 110 21.17 -18.47 9.52
CA ASN A 110 20.07 -19.27 8.99
C ASN A 110 19.11 -18.45 8.10
N VAL A 111 18.96 -18.85 6.84
CA VAL A 111 18.10 -18.17 5.85
C VAL A 111 16.63 -18.13 6.26
N ARG A 112 16.10 -19.22 6.82
CA ARG A 112 14.69 -19.28 7.27
C ARG A 112 14.44 -18.27 8.39
N HIS A 113 15.36 -18.19 9.37
CA HIS A 113 15.26 -17.20 10.45
C HIS A 113 15.33 -15.76 9.91
N LYS A 114 16.22 -15.48 8.95
CA LYS A 114 16.30 -14.16 8.31
C LYS A 114 15.03 -13.78 7.55
N ILE A 115 14.37 -14.74 6.90
CA ILE A 115 13.08 -14.54 6.23
C ILE A 115 12.00 -14.19 7.26
N SER A 116 11.85 -15.00 8.32
CA SER A 116 10.85 -14.74 9.38
C SER A 116 11.07 -13.39 10.08
N ASN A 117 12.32 -13.03 10.38
CA ASN A 117 12.61 -11.73 10.98
C ASN A 117 12.31 -10.57 10.01
N MET A 118 12.60 -10.73 8.71
CA MET A 118 12.26 -9.69 7.73
C MET A 118 10.74 -9.53 7.58
N GLN A 119 10.00 -10.64 7.58
CA GLN A 119 8.55 -10.61 7.60
C GLN A 119 8.03 -9.83 8.81
N HIS A 120 8.58 -10.10 10.00
CA HIS A 120 8.23 -9.36 11.22
C HIS A 120 8.53 -7.85 11.10
N VAL A 121 9.66 -7.46 10.49
CA VAL A 121 10.00 -6.04 10.27
C VAL A 121 8.96 -5.36 9.37
N ILE A 122 8.51 -6.03 8.31
CA ILE A 122 7.47 -5.50 7.41
C ILE A 122 6.12 -5.42 8.12
N GLU A 123 5.78 -6.43 8.93
CA GLU A 123 4.57 -6.44 9.76
C GLU A 123 4.58 -5.27 10.75
N LEU A 124 5.71 -4.95 11.40
CA LEU A 124 5.83 -3.77 12.25
C LEU A 124 5.64 -2.48 11.47
N TRP A 125 6.19 -2.40 10.25
CA TRP A 125 6.11 -1.22 9.42
C TRP A 125 4.70 -0.95 8.88
N THR A 126 4.03 -2.00 8.40
CA THR A 126 2.76 -1.94 7.65
C THR A 126 1.55 -2.43 8.46
N SER A 127 1.77 -2.96 9.66
CA SER A 127 0.75 -3.63 10.49
C SER A 127 0.03 -4.77 9.78
N GLY A 128 0.71 -5.45 8.85
CA GLY A 128 0.19 -6.60 8.10
C GLY A 128 -0.90 -6.25 7.08
N SER A 129 -1.23 -4.97 6.88
CA SER A 129 -2.23 -4.54 5.90
C SER A 129 -1.78 -3.31 5.15
N LEU A 130 -1.30 -3.52 3.92
CA LEU A 130 -0.90 -2.45 3.01
C LEU A 130 -2.03 -1.46 2.74
N ARG A 131 -3.28 -1.95 2.68
CA ARG A 131 -4.47 -1.11 2.48
C ARG A 131 -4.72 -0.19 3.68
N ALA A 132 -4.71 -0.73 4.90
CA ALA A 132 -4.93 0.07 6.11
C ALA A 132 -3.76 1.05 6.35
N TRP A 133 -2.54 0.59 6.09
CA TRP A 133 -1.33 1.40 6.21
C TRP A 133 -1.25 2.51 5.17
N GLY A 134 -1.57 2.23 3.91
CA GLY A 134 -1.65 3.26 2.85
C GLY A 134 -2.70 4.32 3.16
N ASN A 135 -3.87 3.92 3.68
CA ASN A 135 -4.87 4.86 4.19
C ASN A 135 -4.31 5.74 5.32
N ALA A 136 -3.61 5.15 6.29
CA ALA A 136 -3.00 5.90 7.39
C ALA A 136 -1.98 6.94 6.89
N LEU A 137 -1.12 6.55 5.94
CA LEU A 137 -0.17 7.45 5.32
C LEU A 137 -0.88 8.63 4.64
N TYR A 138 -1.95 8.35 3.89
CA TYR A 138 -2.73 9.38 3.21
C TYR A 138 -3.34 10.36 4.21
N LEU A 139 -4.00 9.86 5.26
CA LEU A 139 -4.61 10.69 6.31
C LEU A 139 -3.58 11.59 7.02
N ASN A 140 -2.32 11.16 7.11
CA ASN A 140 -1.25 11.92 7.73
C ASN A 140 -0.72 13.08 6.87
N VAL A 141 -0.93 13.04 5.54
CA VAL A 141 -0.42 14.07 4.60
C VAL A 141 -1.52 14.86 3.89
N GLN A 142 -2.76 14.37 3.82
CA GLN A 142 -3.85 15.01 3.06
C GLN A 142 -4.22 16.42 3.52
N HIS A 143 -3.90 16.76 4.78
CA HIS A 143 -4.23 18.04 5.41
C HIS A 143 -3.06 19.02 5.37
N ASP A 144 -1.90 18.61 4.84
CA ASP A 144 -0.83 19.54 4.62
C ASP A 144 -1.24 20.57 3.55
N THR A 145 -0.67 21.77 3.63
CA THR A 145 -0.87 22.82 2.64
C THR A 145 0.31 22.91 1.67
N ASP A 146 1.46 22.38 2.08
CA ASP A 146 2.69 22.35 1.31
C ASP A 146 3.02 20.91 0.89
N ALA A 147 3.06 20.68 -0.43
CA ALA A 147 3.39 19.38 -1.00
C ALA A 147 4.82 18.94 -0.68
N ALA A 148 5.77 19.87 -0.57
CA ALA A 148 7.15 19.57 -0.22
C ALA A 148 7.25 19.11 1.24
N LEU A 149 6.51 19.76 2.15
CA LEU A 149 6.39 19.32 3.53
C LEU A 149 5.76 17.93 3.64
N ALA A 150 4.66 17.69 2.93
CA ALA A 150 4.03 16.37 2.86
C ALA A 150 4.99 15.29 2.33
N GLU A 151 5.75 15.58 1.27
CA GLU A 151 6.75 14.67 0.71
C GLU A 151 7.87 14.37 1.70
N SER A 152 8.38 15.39 2.41
CA SER A 152 9.43 15.23 3.43
C SER A 152 9.02 14.31 4.59
N LYS A 153 7.72 14.25 4.94
CA LYS A 153 7.19 13.30 5.94
C LYS A 153 7.20 11.85 5.45
N LEU A 154 7.17 11.64 4.14
CA LEU A 154 7.17 10.31 3.51
C LEU A 154 8.58 9.84 3.11
N GLU A 155 9.54 10.74 2.93
CA GLU A 155 10.93 10.40 2.58
C GLU A 155 11.58 9.37 3.55
N PRO A 156 11.36 9.43 4.88
CA PRO A 156 11.86 8.39 5.78
C PRO A 156 11.32 6.99 5.49
N HIS A 157 10.08 6.89 5.02
CA HIS A 157 9.46 5.63 4.61
C HIS A 157 10.09 5.10 3.31
N VAL A 158 10.37 5.98 2.33
CA VAL A 158 11.06 5.60 1.09
C VAL A 158 12.47 5.08 1.40
N THR A 159 13.22 5.83 2.19
CA THR A 159 14.60 5.48 2.57
C THR A 159 14.64 4.15 3.32
N PHE A 160 13.71 3.93 4.25
CA PHE A 160 13.61 2.68 4.99
C PHE A 160 13.25 1.50 4.07
N GLY A 161 12.26 1.67 3.19
CA GLY A 161 11.85 0.62 2.26
C GLY A 161 12.95 0.22 1.27
N GLN A 162 13.72 1.19 0.76
CA GLN A 162 14.90 0.92 -0.07
C GLN A 162 15.95 0.13 0.71
N ARG A 163 16.22 0.50 1.96
CA ARG A 163 17.13 -0.24 2.83
C ARG A 163 16.65 -1.68 3.09
N LEU A 164 15.34 -1.91 3.24
CA LEU A 164 14.78 -3.26 3.36
C LEU A 164 15.01 -4.09 2.10
N GLN A 165 14.76 -3.52 0.92
CA GLN A 165 15.02 -4.19 -0.37
C GLN A 165 16.49 -4.60 -0.48
N ASP A 166 17.40 -3.65 -0.26
CA ASP A 166 18.85 -3.88 -0.37
C ASP A 166 19.33 -4.95 0.64
N CYS A 167 18.81 -4.92 1.88
CA CYS A 167 19.20 -5.90 2.89
C CYS A 167 18.65 -7.30 2.57
N PHE A 168 17.45 -7.38 2.01
CA PHE A 168 16.78 -8.66 1.78
C PHE A 168 17.18 -9.34 0.47
N GLU A 169 17.74 -8.60 -0.49
CA GLU A 169 18.20 -9.11 -1.79
C GLU A 169 19.12 -10.32 -1.63
N GLU A 170 20.11 -10.23 -0.75
CA GLU A 170 21.06 -11.31 -0.49
C GLU A 170 20.38 -12.55 0.11
N VAL A 171 19.39 -12.37 0.99
CA VAL A 171 18.64 -13.48 1.60
C VAL A 171 17.75 -14.15 0.56
N SER A 172 17.09 -13.35 -0.29
CA SER A 172 16.30 -13.85 -1.41
C SER A 172 17.16 -14.67 -2.38
N ARG A 173 18.35 -14.17 -2.74
CA ARG A 173 19.31 -14.89 -3.59
C ARG A 173 19.73 -16.22 -2.97
N ARG A 174 20.12 -16.22 -1.70
CA ARG A 174 20.53 -17.44 -0.99
C ARG A 174 19.40 -18.45 -0.84
N SER A 175 18.16 -17.99 -0.62
CA SER A 175 16.99 -18.86 -0.55
C SER A 175 16.81 -19.73 -1.81
N PHE A 176 17.21 -19.22 -2.98
CA PHE A 176 17.22 -20.00 -4.22
C PHE A 176 18.28 -21.07 -4.26
N GLN A 177 19.49 -20.68 -3.82
CA GLN A 177 20.65 -21.54 -3.90
C GLN A 177 20.45 -22.75 -2.98
N ASP A 178 19.79 -22.52 -1.84
CA ASP A 178 19.47 -23.54 -0.86
C ASP A 178 18.22 -24.37 -1.25
N ASP A 179 17.25 -23.81 -1.98
CA ASP A 179 16.01 -24.49 -2.39
C ASP A 179 15.58 -24.13 -3.84
N PRO A 180 16.32 -24.57 -4.86
CA PRO A 180 16.04 -24.19 -6.24
C PRO A 180 14.76 -24.80 -6.81
N SER A 181 14.33 -25.95 -6.28
CA SER A 181 13.06 -26.61 -6.62
C SER A 181 11.85 -26.00 -5.91
N GLY A 182 12.06 -25.20 -4.87
CA GLY A 182 11.00 -24.64 -4.03
C GLY A 182 10.30 -25.68 -3.13
N SER A 183 10.79 -26.92 -3.10
CA SER A 183 10.16 -28.03 -2.37
C SER A 183 10.19 -27.85 -0.86
N SER A 184 11.16 -27.10 -0.33
CA SER A 184 11.24 -26.81 1.10
C SER A 184 10.40 -25.59 1.52
N GLY A 185 9.87 -24.85 0.54
CA GLY A 185 9.09 -23.62 0.73
C GLY A 185 9.91 -22.38 1.10
N ILE A 186 11.24 -22.50 1.27
CA ILE A 186 12.11 -21.39 1.71
C ILE A 186 12.19 -20.29 0.65
N TRP A 187 12.43 -20.66 -0.62
CA TRP A 187 12.39 -19.70 -1.72
C TRP A 187 11.01 -19.06 -1.85
N GLY A 188 9.93 -19.84 -1.71
CA GLY A 188 8.56 -19.32 -1.78
C GLY A 188 8.29 -18.25 -0.73
N ALA A 189 8.67 -18.51 0.52
CA ALA A 189 8.54 -17.54 1.61
C ALA A 189 9.37 -16.28 1.37
N ALA A 190 10.61 -16.42 0.87
CA ALA A 190 11.44 -15.27 0.52
C ALA A 190 10.80 -14.42 -0.61
N GLN A 191 10.23 -15.04 -1.63
CA GLN A 191 9.54 -14.32 -2.71
C GLN A 191 8.31 -13.55 -2.20
N LEU A 192 7.55 -14.12 -1.26
CA LEU A 192 6.42 -13.43 -0.63
C LEU A 192 6.89 -12.17 0.12
N VAL A 193 7.87 -12.30 1.01
CA VAL A 193 8.46 -11.17 1.75
C VAL A 193 9.00 -10.11 0.79
N SER A 194 9.75 -10.52 -0.25
CA SER A 194 10.28 -9.58 -1.24
C SER A 194 9.19 -8.81 -1.97
N ARG A 195 8.05 -9.46 -2.28
CA ARG A 195 6.89 -8.82 -2.91
C ARG A 195 6.19 -7.85 -1.96
N GLU A 196 6.08 -8.18 -0.69
CA GLU A 196 5.48 -7.29 0.31
C GLU A 196 6.33 -6.02 0.52
N ILE A 197 7.66 -6.16 0.62
CA ILE A 197 8.58 -5.00 0.66
C ILE A 197 8.36 -4.14 -0.59
N ALA A 198 8.37 -4.76 -1.78
CA ALA A 198 8.22 -4.04 -3.03
C ALA A 198 6.90 -3.27 -3.10
N ARG A 199 5.78 -3.89 -2.73
CA ARG A 199 4.48 -3.22 -2.72
C ARG A 199 4.42 -2.07 -1.70
N ALA A 200 5.00 -2.25 -0.51
CA ALA A 200 5.06 -1.18 0.48
C ALA A 200 5.87 0.03 -0.03
N VAL A 201 7.00 -0.23 -0.70
CA VAL A 201 7.82 0.81 -1.35
C VAL A 201 7.04 1.50 -2.47
N ASP A 202 6.40 0.72 -3.36
CA ASP A 202 5.64 1.26 -4.50
C ASP A 202 4.53 2.22 -4.03
N ILE A 203 3.85 1.93 -2.91
CA ILE A 203 2.81 2.80 -2.32
C ILE A 203 3.39 4.15 -1.90
N VAL A 204 4.52 4.15 -1.16
CA VAL A 204 5.11 5.39 -0.66
C VAL A 204 5.74 6.18 -1.81
N GLU A 205 6.41 5.52 -2.75
CA GLU A 205 6.98 6.16 -3.93
C GLU A 205 5.88 6.78 -4.82
N GLU A 206 4.73 6.13 -4.98
CA GLU A 206 3.57 6.71 -5.67
C GLU A 206 3.10 8.01 -5.01
N PHE A 207 3.00 8.04 -3.67
CA PHE A 207 2.60 9.26 -2.95
C PHE A 207 3.61 10.39 -3.16
N CYS A 208 4.91 10.10 -3.01
CA CYS A 208 5.97 11.09 -3.23
C CYS A 208 5.95 11.63 -4.67
N LEU A 209 5.73 10.77 -5.67
CA LEU A 209 5.65 11.19 -7.07
C LEU A 209 4.44 12.10 -7.32
N ILE A 210 3.26 11.75 -6.81
CA ILE A 210 2.06 12.58 -6.98
C ILE A 210 2.24 13.93 -6.27
N LEU A 211 2.79 13.94 -5.05
CA LEU A 211 3.06 15.18 -4.31
C LEU A 211 4.04 16.08 -5.06
N ARG A 212 5.12 15.52 -5.59
CA ARG A 212 6.16 16.27 -6.32
C ARG A 212 5.65 16.86 -7.64
N ASP A 213 4.89 16.09 -8.41
CA ASP A 213 4.52 16.47 -9.77
C ASP A 213 3.13 17.15 -9.86
N GLY A 214 2.21 16.82 -8.95
CA GLY A 214 0.81 17.26 -8.98
C GLY A 214 0.30 17.90 -7.69
N GLY A 215 1.11 17.89 -6.62
CA GLY A 215 0.76 18.47 -5.34
C GLY A 215 -0.37 17.73 -4.59
N ILE A 216 -0.80 18.35 -3.49
CA ILE A 216 -1.75 17.75 -2.53
C ILE A 216 -3.12 17.54 -3.16
N THR A 217 -3.59 18.47 -4.01
CA THR A 217 -4.87 18.33 -4.72
C THR A 217 -4.89 17.11 -5.64
N SER A 218 -3.77 16.83 -6.32
CA SER A 218 -3.68 15.63 -7.17
C SER A 218 -3.70 14.34 -6.36
N LEU A 219 -3.08 14.35 -5.17
CA LEU A 219 -3.15 13.21 -4.25
C LEU A 219 -4.57 12.98 -3.73
N GLN A 220 -5.27 14.04 -3.34
CA GLN A 220 -6.67 13.98 -2.88
C GLN A 220 -7.61 13.46 -3.98
N ASN A 221 -7.46 13.96 -5.21
CA ASN A 221 -8.24 13.49 -6.35
C ASN A 221 -7.97 12.00 -6.63
N SER A 222 -6.70 11.59 -6.63
CA SER A 222 -6.32 10.19 -6.84
C SER A 222 -6.91 9.27 -5.76
N PHE A 223 -6.92 9.72 -4.50
CA PHE A 223 -7.53 8.99 -3.40
C PHE A 223 -9.05 8.87 -3.56
N ALA A 224 -9.74 9.97 -3.90
CA ALA A 224 -11.18 10.00 -4.10
C ALA A 224 -11.64 9.15 -5.29
N GLU A 225 -10.83 9.09 -6.34
CA GLU A 225 -11.05 8.26 -7.53
C GLU A 225 -10.65 6.79 -7.34
N GLN A 226 -10.17 6.40 -6.15
CA GLN A 226 -9.69 5.06 -5.83
C GLN A 226 -8.59 4.56 -6.78
N SER A 227 -7.72 5.46 -7.25
CA SER A 227 -6.69 5.15 -8.25
C SER A 227 -5.32 4.83 -7.67
N LEU A 228 -5.13 4.96 -6.35
CA LEU A 228 -3.88 4.66 -5.67
C LEU A 228 -3.67 3.15 -5.53
N ASN A 229 -2.42 2.70 -5.64
CA ASN A 229 -2.09 1.27 -5.69
C ASN A 229 -2.65 0.49 -4.50
N PHE A 230 -2.59 1.04 -3.28
CA PHE A 230 -3.07 0.35 -2.08
C PHE A 230 -4.61 0.19 -2.01
N GLN A 231 -5.38 0.91 -2.83
CA GLN A 231 -6.84 0.81 -2.90
C GLN A 231 -7.30 -0.29 -3.88
N ILE A 232 -6.42 -0.69 -4.80
CA ILE A 232 -6.68 -1.69 -5.85
C ILE A 232 -6.23 -3.10 -5.41
N ILE A 233 -5.32 -3.20 -4.42
CA ILE A 233 -4.82 -4.46 -3.85
C ILE A 233 -5.89 -5.19 -3.04
#